data_AF-A0A7C5H5G5-F1
#
_entry.id   AF-A0A7C5H5G5-F1
#
_cell.length_a   1.000
_cell.length_b   1.000
_cell.length_c   1.000
_cell.angle_alpha   90.00
_cell.angle_beta   90.00
_cell.angle_gamma   90.00
#
_symmetry.space_group_name_H-M   'P 1'
#
loop_
_entity.id
_entity.type
_entity.pdbx_description
1 polymer ?
#
loop_
_entity_poly.entity_id
_entity_poly.type
_entity_poly.pdbx_seq_one_letter_code
_entity_poly.pdbx_strand_id
1 'polypeptide(L)' 'GKRVPLPPHWGGYVLVPEMIEFWQGRPNRLHDRFRYVKRPDGAWEILQIAP' A
#
# COMPACT_ATOMS: atom_id res chain seq x y z
N GLY A 1 8.79 -25.02 -30.93
CA GLY A 1 8.58 -23.56 -30.91
C GLY A 1 9.90 -22.86 -30.71
N LYS A 2 10.09 -21.65 -31.27
CA LYS A 2 11.29 -20.82 -31.03
C LYS A 2 11.15 -20.03 -29.72
N ARG A 3 12.26 -19.79 -29.03
CA ARG A 3 12.31 -19.01 -27.78
C ARG A 3 12.20 -17.51 -28.11
N VAL A 4 11.29 -16.80 -27.46
CA VAL A 4 11.16 -15.34 -27.58
C VAL A 4 12.11 -14.69 -26.57
N PRO A 5 13.05 -13.82 -27.00
CA PRO A 5 13.94 -13.12 -26.08
C PRO A 5 13.18 -12.02 -25.31
N LEU A 6 13.64 -11.74 -24.10
CA LEU A 6 13.10 -10.64 -23.30
C LEU A 6 13.48 -9.29 -23.93
N PRO A 7 12.53 -8.38 -24.20
CA PRO A 7 12.86 -7.06 -24.71
C PRO A 7 13.75 -6.27 -23.73
N PRO A 8 14.76 -5.51 -24.20
CA PRO A 8 15.64 -4.73 -23.31
C PRO A 8 14.93 -3.66 -22.47
N HIS A 9 13.74 -3.22 -22.91
CA HIS A 9 12.90 -2.26 -22.21
C HIS A 9 11.89 -2.93 -21.26
N TRP A 10 11.83 -4.25 -21.24
CA TRP A 10 10.91 -4.98 -20.36
C TRP A 10 11.50 -5.05 -18.95
N GLY A 11 10.71 -4.63 -17.98
CA GLY A 11 11.07 -4.61 -16.58
C GLY A 11 9.83 -4.36 -15.73
N GLY A 12 10.06 -3.98 -14.47
CA GLY A 12 8.99 -3.67 -13.54
C GLY A 12 9.34 -2.48 -12.66
N TYR A 13 8.33 -1.96 -12.00
CA TYR A 13 8.47 -0.92 -10.98
C TYR A 13 8.13 -1.50 -9.62
N VAL A 14 8.76 -0.99 -8.57
CA VAL A 14 8.37 -1.26 -7.18
C VAL A 14 7.80 0.02 -6.59
N LEU A 15 6.61 -0.07 -6.00
CA LEU A 15 6.04 1.00 -5.21
C LEU A 15 6.40 0.76 -3.75
N VAL A 16 7.26 1.60 -3.20
CA VAL A 16 7.59 1.59 -1.77
C VAL A 16 6.62 2.55 -1.07
N PRO A 17 5.70 2.07 -0.23
CA PRO A 17 4.71 2.94 0.39
C PRO A 17 5.34 3.74 1.54
N GLU A 18 5.05 5.05 1.54
CA GLU A 18 5.27 5.93 2.71
C GLU A 18 4.03 5.95 3.62
N MET A 19 2.87 5.56 3.08
CA MET A 19 1.60 5.49 3.79
C MET A 19 0.74 4.35 3.25
N ILE A 20 -0.01 3.70 4.15
CA ILE A 20 -1.07 2.74 3.81
C ILE A 20 -2.30 3.08 4.66
N GLU A 21 -3.49 3.09 4.06
CA GLU A 21 -4.74 3.23 4.80
C GLU A 21 -5.60 1.98 4.60
N PHE A 22 -6.00 1.35 5.70
CA PHE A 22 -6.98 0.28 5.70
C PHE A 22 -8.34 0.85 6.07
N TRP A 23 -9.31 0.66 5.19
CA TRP A 23 -10.68 1.12 5.36
C TRP A 23 -11.60 -0.08 5.40
N GLN A 24 -12.33 -0.25 6.51
CA GLN A 24 -13.26 -1.36 6.69
C GLN A 24 -14.70 -0.84 6.85
N GLY A 25 -15.57 -1.34 5.97
CA GLY A 25 -17.00 -1.05 5.98
C GLY A 25 -17.70 -1.53 7.25
N ARG A 26 -18.56 -0.68 7.85
CA ARG A 26 -19.52 -1.08 8.89
C ARG A 26 -20.95 -0.67 8.49
N PRO A 27 -22.00 -1.43 8.87
CA PRO A 27 -23.38 -1.13 8.48
C PRO A 27 -23.90 0.22 8.99
N ASN A 28 -23.40 0.68 10.14
CA ASN A 28 -23.80 1.95 10.77
C ASN A 28 -23.05 3.19 10.22
N ARG A 29 -22.30 3.04 9.12
CA ARG A 29 -21.48 4.09 8.48
C ARG A 29 -20.32 4.62 9.35
N LEU A 30 -20.07 4.00 10.49
CA LEU A 30 -18.88 4.27 11.31
C LEU A 30 -17.77 3.30 10.89
N HIS A 31 -17.17 3.59 9.75
CA HIS A 31 -16.06 2.81 9.18
C HIS A 31 -14.85 2.81 10.10
N ASP A 32 -14.19 1.66 10.21
CA ASP A 32 -12.87 1.63 10.82
C ASP A 32 -11.85 2.08 9.79
N ARG A 33 -11.04 3.06 10.16
CA ARG A 33 -9.97 3.57 9.32
C ARG A 33 -8.69 3.52 10.11
N PHE A 34 -7.73 2.74 9.64
CA PHE A 34 -6.39 2.64 10.21
C PHE A 34 -5.38 3.17 9.22
N ARG A 35 -4.67 4.24 9.59
CA ARG A 35 -3.60 4.82 8.80
C ARG A 35 -2.24 4.37 9.36
N TYR A 36 -1.43 3.82 8.48
CA TYR A 36 -0.04 3.46 8.70
C TYR A 36 0.82 4.52 8.02
N VAL A 37 1.70 5.18 8.76
CA VAL A 37 2.66 6.15 8.22
C VAL A 37 4.05 5.69 8.56
N LYS A 38 4.94 5.68 7.57
CA LYS A 38 6.33 5.32 7.78
C LYS A 38 7.06 6.47 8.47
N ARG A 39 7.75 6.18 9.56
CA ARG A 39 8.58 7.14 10.29
C ARG A 39 9.99 7.20 9.69
N PRO A 40 10.76 8.27 9.97
CA PRO A 40 12.15 8.40 9.50
C PRO A 40 13.09 7.27 9.95
N ASP A 41 12.79 6.61 11.08
CA ASP A 41 13.52 5.45 11.60
C ASP A 41 13.14 4.12 10.92
N GLY A 42 12.19 4.15 9.98
CA GLY A 42 11.68 2.99 9.27
C GLY A 42 10.58 2.23 10.01
N ALA A 43 10.22 2.63 11.23
CA ALA A 43 9.08 2.06 11.94
C ALA A 43 7.75 2.55 11.35
N TRP A 44 6.68 1.81 11.61
CA TRP A 44 5.32 2.21 11.25
C TRP A 44 4.60 2.80 12.45
N GLU A 45 4.07 4.02 12.28
CA GLU A 45 3.11 4.61 13.19
C GLU A 45 1.69 4.28 12.72
N ILE A 46 0.84 3.83 13.65
CA ILE A 46 -0.53 3.39 13.36
C ILE A 46 -1.50 4.26 14.12
N LEU A 47 -2.47 4.83 13.40
CA LEU A 47 -3.49 5.72 13.95
C LEU A 47 -4.87 5.24 13.49
N GLN A 48 -5.80 5.12 14.44
CA GLN A 48 -7.22 5.02 14.09
C GLN A 48 -7.74 6.44 13.82
N ILE A 49 -8.38 6.64 12.67
CA ILE A 49 -8.93 7.94 12.27
C ILE A 49 -10.45 7.86 12.16
N ALA A 50 -11.11 9.01 12.28
CA ALA A 50 -12.56 9.09 12.17
C ALA A 50 -13.02 8.61 10.78
N PRO A 51 -14.16 7.89 10.71
CA PRO A 51 -14.79 7.52 9.44
C PRO A 51 -15.02 8.71 8.52
#